data_AF-K1SPT8-F1
#
_entry.id   AF-K1SPT8-F1
#
_cell.length_a   1.000
_cell.length_b   1.000
_cell.length_c   1.000
_cell.angle_alpha   90.00
_cell.angle_beta   90.00
_cell.angle_gamma   90.00
#
_symmetry.space_group_name_H-M   'P 1'
#
loop_
_entity.id
_entity.type
_entity.pdbx_description
1 polymer ?
#
loop_
_entity_poly.entity_id
_entity_poly.type
_entity_poly.pdbx_seq_one_letter_code
_entity_poly.pdbx_strand_id
1 'polypeptide(L)'
;ANPRYRMQWVEEADRGDKLIPLNNGYKAYCDYTLPDGRIVSLWKHALTSLSLDGGNTYTTTNRALGFVNSNAKIWGQRLTDGSYATVYNPSEYRWPLGISLSGDGLEYKTLNLICGEVPPMRYGGNYKSRGPQYVRGIQEGNGIPKDSDMWVSYSMNKEDIWVAHVPVPVKTVATAHADDDFAQYQKLGDLKTWNIYSPLMAPVSLRQEWLELKDEDPFDYACVERKIPSSSYLKASFDVQAAQTRNGSLQIEFLDEKGIACTRIELNKEGMIRVKNGAR
;
A
#
# COMPACT_ATOMS: atom_id res chain seq x y z
N ALA A 1 -32.86 6.19 -0.93
CA ALA A 1 -31.59 5.87 -0.22
C ALA A 1 -30.57 5.35 -1.21
N ASN A 2 -29.30 5.75 -1.11
CA ASN A 2 -28.25 5.41 -2.08
C ASN A 2 -28.02 3.88 -2.14
N PRO A 3 -28.26 3.19 -3.28
CA PRO A 3 -28.06 1.74 -3.39
C PRO A 3 -26.62 1.29 -3.11
N ARG A 4 -25.62 2.10 -3.47
CA ARG A 4 -24.19 1.83 -3.24
C ARG A 4 -23.86 1.72 -1.75
N TYR A 5 -24.60 2.42 -0.90
CA TYR A 5 -24.50 2.32 0.55
C TYR A 5 -25.23 1.09 1.08
N ARG A 6 -26.46 0.84 0.61
CA ARG A 6 -27.25 -0.33 1.02
C ARG A 6 -26.55 -1.65 0.68
N MET A 7 -25.83 -1.71 -0.44
CA MET A 7 -25.00 -2.88 -0.78
C MET A 7 -23.88 -3.19 0.21
N GLN A 8 -23.42 -2.21 0.99
CA GLN A 8 -22.41 -2.41 2.02
C GLN A 8 -22.99 -3.00 3.32
N TRP A 9 -24.33 -3.11 3.43
CA TRP A 9 -25.00 -3.59 4.64
C TRP A 9 -25.45 -5.06 4.55
N VAL A 10 -25.29 -5.71 3.39
CA VAL A 10 -25.82 -7.05 3.11
C VAL A 10 -25.34 -8.13 4.08
N GLU A 11 -24.14 -7.97 4.67
CA GLU A 11 -23.58 -8.97 5.58
C GLU A 11 -24.35 -9.00 6.91
N GLU A 12 -24.74 -7.82 7.41
CA GLU A 12 -25.39 -7.61 8.71
C GLU A 12 -26.92 -7.43 8.64
N ALA A 13 -27.45 -7.03 7.49
CA ALA A 13 -28.89 -6.86 7.30
C ALA A 13 -29.66 -8.19 7.34
N ASP A 14 -30.98 -8.08 7.55
CA ASP A 14 -31.90 -9.21 7.50
C ASP A 14 -31.78 -9.93 6.15
N ARG A 15 -31.81 -11.27 6.19
CA ARG A 15 -31.70 -12.08 4.97
C ARG A 15 -32.92 -11.86 4.09
N GLY A 16 -32.69 -11.47 2.84
CA GLY A 16 -33.76 -11.17 1.89
C GLY A 16 -34.39 -9.79 2.09
N ASP A 17 -33.76 -8.90 2.85
CA ASP A 17 -34.23 -7.52 2.99
C ASP A 17 -34.33 -6.86 1.60
N LYS A 18 -35.53 -6.34 1.31
CA LYS A 18 -35.88 -5.68 0.04
C LYS A 18 -35.14 -4.36 -0.15
N LEU A 19 -34.56 -3.79 0.92
CA LEU A 19 -33.68 -2.64 0.85
C LEU A 19 -32.31 -3.00 0.30
N ILE A 20 -31.90 -4.27 0.28
CA ILE A 20 -30.58 -4.65 -0.25
C ILE A 20 -30.71 -4.96 -1.75
N PRO A 21 -29.99 -4.24 -2.63
CA PRO A 21 -30.12 -4.45 -4.08
C PRO A 21 -29.78 -5.88 -4.54
N LEU A 22 -28.81 -6.54 -3.91
CA LEU A 22 -28.40 -7.92 -4.22
C LEU A 22 -28.16 -8.71 -2.93
N ASN A 23 -28.94 -9.77 -2.74
CA ASN A 23 -29.04 -10.51 -1.47
C ASN A 23 -28.12 -11.75 -1.36
N ASN A 24 -27.14 -11.93 -2.26
CA ASN A 24 -26.28 -13.12 -2.32
C ASN A 24 -25.26 -13.23 -1.16
N GLY A 25 -25.15 -12.22 -0.28
CA GLY A 25 -24.21 -12.24 0.84
C GLY A 25 -22.74 -12.07 0.42
N TYR A 26 -22.47 -11.45 -0.73
CA TYR A 26 -21.12 -11.07 -1.12
C TYR A 26 -20.55 -10.03 -0.15
N LYS A 27 -19.24 -10.13 0.12
CA LYS A 27 -18.63 -9.51 1.30
C LYS A 27 -17.77 -8.31 0.97
N ALA A 28 -17.86 -7.27 1.80
CA ALA A 28 -17.05 -6.06 1.77
C ALA A 28 -17.11 -5.31 0.43
N TYR A 29 -18.32 -4.99 -0.03
CA TYR A 29 -18.57 -4.21 -1.24
C TYR A 29 -17.73 -2.92 -1.30
N CYS A 30 -17.06 -2.71 -2.43
CA CYS A 30 -16.56 -1.40 -2.89
C CYS A 30 -16.83 -1.25 -4.37
N ASP A 31 -16.75 -0.02 -4.85
CA ASP A 31 -17.13 0.26 -6.22
C ASP A 31 -16.59 1.61 -6.69
N TYR A 32 -16.56 1.80 -8.01
CA TYR A 32 -16.17 3.05 -8.67
C TYR A 32 -16.92 3.21 -10.00
N THR A 33 -17.01 4.46 -10.47
CA THR A 33 -17.70 4.80 -11.70
C THR A 33 -16.74 4.91 -12.88
N LEU A 34 -17.06 4.20 -13.97
CA LEU A 34 -16.36 4.23 -15.25
C LEU A 34 -16.65 5.53 -16.03
N PRO A 35 -15.88 5.86 -17.07
CA PRO A 35 -16.11 7.08 -17.86
C PRO A 35 -17.49 7.14 -18.54
N ASP A 36 -18.10 5.98 -18.79
CA ASP A 36 -19.44 5.87 -19.39
C ASP A 36 -20.58 5.81 -18.36
N GLY A 37 -20.28 6.03 -17.08
CA GLY A 37 -21.26 6.08 -16.00
C GLY A 37 -21.65 4.72 -15.41
N ARG A 38 -21.19 3.60 -15.98
CA ARG A 38 -21.37 2.28 -15.36
C ARG A 38 -20.57 2.19 -14.06
N ILE A 39 -21.04 1.37 -13.13
CA ILE A 39 -20.37 1.14 -11.85
C ILE A 39 -19.72 -0.23 -11.86
N VAL A 40 -18.41 -0.29 -11.65
CA VAL A 40 -17.69 -1.53 -11.34
C VAL A 40 -17.81 -1.79 -9.85
N SER A 41 -18.23 -2.99 -9.48
CA SER A 41 -18.34 -3.42 -8.09
C SER A 41 -17.38 -4.56 -7.79
N LEU A 42 -16.76 -4.51 -6.62
CA LEU A 42 -15.78 -5.48 -6.14
C LEU A 42 -16.14 -5.95 -4.72
N TRP A 43 -15.90 -7.23 -4.46
CA TRP A 43 -16.04 -7.88 -3.15
C TRP A 43 -14.81 -8.73 -2.84
N LYS A 44 -14.76 -9.35 -1.65
CA LYS A 44 -13.75 -10.39 -1.33
C LYS A 44 -13.62 -11.43 -2.44
N HIS A 45 -12.41 -12.01 -2.57
CA HIS A 45 -12.02 -12.92 -3.65
C HIS A 45 -11.99 -12.31 -5.04
N ALA A 46 -11.86 -10.98 -5.11
CA ALA A 46 -12.03 -10.22 -6.34
C ALA A 46 -13.28 -10.62 -7.13
N LEU A 47 -14.38 -10.96 -6.44
CA LEU A 47 -15.67 -11.06 -7.12
C LEU A 47 -16.01 -9.68 -7.69
N THR A 48 -16.50 -9.66 -8.93
CA THR A 48 -16.79 -8.44 -9.67
C THR A 48 -18.09 -8.54 -10.45
N SER A 49 -18.75 -7.40 -10.61
CA SER A 49 -19.94 -7.23 -11.45
C SER A 49 -20.06 -5.77 -11.88
N LEU A 50 -20.87 -5.52 -12.91
CA LEU A 50 -21.26 -4.18 -13.35
C LEU A 50 -22.68 -3.85 -12.91
N SER A 51 -22.91 -2.58 -12.58
CA SER A 51 -24.25 -2.01 -12.52
C SER A 51 -24.40 -0.93 -13.59
N LEU A 52 -25.55 -0.95 -14.27
CA LEU A 52 -25.90 -0.04 -15.36
C LEU A 52 -26.94 1.01 -14.95
N ASP A 53 -27.47 0.93 -13.73
CA ASP A 53 -28.61 1.70 -13.23
C ASP A 53 -28.31 2.38 -11.88
N GLY A 54 -27.05 2.71 -11.65
CA GLY A 54 -26.60 3.42 -10.45
C GLY A 54 -26.50 2.55 -9.20
N GLY A 55 -26.40 1.23 -9.34
CA GLY A 55 -26.23 0.27 -8.23
C GLY A 55 -27.51 -0.47 -7.81
N ASN A 56 -28.61 -0.32 -8.53
CA ASN A 56 -29.88 -0.95 -8.16
C ASN A 56 -29.97 -2.40 -8.65
N THR A 57 -29.34 -2.70 -9.79
CA THR A 57 -29.19 -4.06 -10.30
C THR A 57 -27.74 -4.32 -10.72
N TYR A 58 -27.38 -5.61 -10.74
CA TYR A 58 -26.03 -6.07 -11.04
C TYR A 58 -26.08 -7.17 -12.09
N THR A 59 -25.10 -7.17 -12.98
CA THR A 59 -24.87 -8.27 -13.92
C THR A 59 -24.42 -9.54 -13.19
N THR A 60 -24.24 -10.64 -13.94
CA THR A 60 -23.65 -11.88 -13.39
C THR A 60 -22.33 -11.60 -12.68
N THR A 61 -22.24 -12.03 -11.42
CA THR A 61 -21.04 -11.85 -10.60
C THR A 61 -20.10 -13.03 -10.77
N ASN A 62 -18.84 -12.75 -11.11
CA ASN A 62 -17.79 -13.74 -11.27
C ASN A 62 -16.52 -13.29 -10.55
N ARG A 63 -15.53 -14.17 -10.35
CA ARG A 63 -14.18 -13.70 -9.99
C ARG A 63 -13.61 -12.91 -11.16
N ALA A 64 -12.98 -11.78 -10.87
CA ALA A 64 -12.24 -10.99 -11.84
C ALA A 64 -11.08 -11.84 -12.38
N LEU A 65 -11.12 -12.13 -13.68
CA LEU A 65 -10.13 -13.01 -14.30
C LEU A 65 -8.72 -12.44 -14.15
N GLY A 66 -7.75 -13.29 -13.80
CA GLY A 66 -6.35 -12.91 -13.62
C GLY A 66 -6.01 -12.30 -12.26
N PHE A 67 -6.99 -11.81 -11.48
CA PHE A 67 -6.72 -11.34 -10.13
C PHE A 67 -6.43 -12.51 -9.19
N VAL A 68 -5.23 -12.52 -8.63
CA VAL A 68 -4.89 -13.36 -7.47
C VAL A 68 -5.37 -12.63 -6.21
N ASN A 69 -6.49 -13.03 -5.64
CA ASN A 69 -7.00 -12.45 -4.39
C ASN A 69 -7.83 -13.45 -3.61
N SER A 70 -7.81 -13.32 -2.28
CA SER A 70 -8.50 -14.21 -1.37
C SER A 70 -9.38 -13.45 -0.38
N ASN A 71 -9.36 -13.82 0.90
CA ASN A 71 -10.32 -13.39 1.92
C ASN A 71 -10.06 -12.00 2.54
N ALA A 72 -8.95 -11.34 2.19
CA ALA A 72 -8.45 -10.14 2.88
C ALA A 72 -8.92 -8.80 2.28
N LYS A 73 -10.01 -8.85 1.49
CA LYS A 73 -10.58 -7.74 0.69
C LYS A 73 -9.72 -7.38 -0.53
N ILE A 74 -10.35 -6.60 -1.40
CA ILE A 74 -9.76 -5.81 -2.48
C ILE A 74 -10.48 -4.46 -2.42
N TRP A 75 -9.74 -3.39 -2.68
CA TRP A 75 -10.26 -2.04 -2.83
C TRP A 75 -10.01 -1.58 -4.26
N GLY A 76 -10.99 -0.95 -4.91
CA GLY A 76 -10.81 -0.32 -6.21
C GLY A 76 -11.36 1.10 -6.19
N GLN A 77 -10.68 2.02 -6.88
CA GLN A 77 -11.13 3.39 -7.03
C GLN A 77 -10.64 4.04 -8.31
N ARG A 78 -11.36 5.09 -8.74
CA ARG A 78 -10.84 6.07 -9.69
C ARG A 78 -9.84 6.99 -8.98
N LEU A 79 -8.79 7.38 -9.69
CA LEU A 79 -7.76 8.33 -9.25
C LEU A 79 -8.07 9.73 -9.77
N THR A 80 -7.43 10.74 -9.18
CA THR A 80 -7.64 12.16 -9.53
C THR A 80 -7.12 12.52 -10.92
N ASP A 81 -6.16 11.76 -11.45
CA ASP A 81 -5.71 11.85 -12.85
C ASP A 81 -6.65 11.16 -13.86
N GLY A 82 -7.76 10.58 -13.37
CA GLY A 82 -8.78 9.91 -14.18
C GLY A 82 -8.52 8.43 -14.45
N SER A 83 -7.33 7.91 -14.10
CA SER A 83 -7.02 6.48 -14.16
C SER A 83 -7.62 5.72 -12.98
N TYR A 84 -7.32 4.43 -12.84
CA TYR A 84 -7.89 3.55 -11.81
C TYR A 84 -6.82 2.71 -11.14
N ALA A 85 -7.05 2.40 -9.86
CA ALA A 85 -6.20 1.51 -9.10
C ALA A 85 -7.03 0.49 -8.32
N THR A 86 -6.49 -0.71 -8.18
CA THR A 86 -6.93 -1.69 -7.19
C THR A 86 -5.81 -1.96 -6.20
N VAL A 87 -6.15 -1.99 -4.91
CA VAL A 87 -5.23 -2.34 -3.82
C VAL A 87 -5.74 -3.60 -3.13
N TYR A 88 -4.88 -4.60 -2.98
CA TYR A 88 -5.26 -5.91 -2.47
C TYR A 88 -4.03 -6.73 -2.06
N ASN A 89 -4.26 -7.87 -1.41
CA ASN A 89 -3.21 -8.88 -1.26
C ASN A 89 -3.18 -9.78 -2.51
N PRO A 90 -2.11 -9.74 -3.33
CA PRO A 90 -1.99 -10.54 -4.55
C PRO A 90 -1.59 -12.00 -4.24
N SER A 91 -2.30 -12.62 -3.30
CA SER A 91 -1.90 -13.89 -2.68
C SER A 91 -3.10 -14.55 -1.99
N GLU A 92 -2.97 -15.85 -1.71
CA GLU A 92 -3.83 -16.55 -0.74
C GLU A 92 -3.46 -16.17 0.71
N TYR A 93 -2.21 -15.76 0.93
CA TYR A 93 -1.77 -15.14 2.18
C TYR A 93 -2.16 -13.65 2.20
N ARG A 94 -2.09 -13.02 3.38
CA ARG A 94 -2.44 -11.60 3.56
C ARG A 94 -1.21 -10.68 3.47
N TRP A 95 -0.27 -11.04 2.60
CA TRP A 95 0.90 -10.23 2.26
C TRP A 95 1.40 -10.61 0.85
N PRO A 96 2.08 -9.68 0.16
CA PRO A 96 2.19 -8.25 0.51
C PRO A 96 0.86 -7.51 0.33
N LEU A 97 0.81 -6.20 0.60
CA LEU A 97 -0.24 -5.33 0.06
C LEU A 97 0.28 -4.73 -1.26
N GLY A 98 -0.40 -5.02 -2.36
CA GLY A 98 -0.02 -4.60 -3.70
C GLY A 98 -1.04 -3.67 -4.36
N ILE A 99 -0.61 -3.01 -5.44
CA ILE A 99 -1.40 -2.11 -6.28
C ILE A 99 -1.31 -2.53 -7.75
N SER A 100 -2.46 -2.57 -8.41
CA SER A 100 -2.58 -2.79 -9.85
C SER A 100 -3.26 -1.57 -10.49
N LEU A 101 -2.73 -1.13 -11.63
CA LEU A 101 -3.19 0.08 -12.32
C LEU A 101 -3.94 -0.23 -13.62
N SER A 102 -4.93 0.60 -13.93
CA SER A 102 -5.72 0.52 -15.15
C SER A 102 -5.98 1.93 -15.70
N GLY A 103 -5.95 2.07 -17.03
CA GLY A 103 -6.32 3.31 -17.70
C GLY A 103 -7.83 3.47 -17.91
N ASP A 104 -8.57 2.37 -17.93
CA ASP A 104 -10.00 2.34 -18.29
C ASP A 104 -10.91 1.85 -17.16
N GLY A 105 -10.35 1.34 -16.06
CA GLY A 105 -11.08 0.80 -14.92
C GLY A 105 -11.57 -0.62 -15.13
N LEU A 106 -11.16 -1.29 -16.21
CA LEU A 106 -11.57 -2.65 -16.56
C LEU A 106 -10.35 -3.57 -16.71
N GLU A 107 -9.36 -3.16 -17.52
CA GLU A 107 -8.15 -3.93 -17.76
C GLU A 107 -7.00 -3.42 -16.89
N TYR A 108 -6.53 -4.25 -15.95
CA TYR A 108 -5.42 -3.95 -15.05
C TYR A 108 -4.13 -4.58 -15.56
N LYS A 109 -3.08 -3.78 -15.74
CA LYS A 109 -1.88 -4.16 -16.51
C LYS A 109 -0.58 -4.25 -15.70
N THR A 110 -0.64 -3.89 -14.43
CA THR A 110 0.54 -3.82 -13.57
C THR A 110 0.27 -4.50 -12.23
N LEU A 111 1.32 -4.86 -11.51
CA LEU A 111 1.28 -5.30 -10.12
C LEU A 111 2.54 -4.78 -9.42
N ASN A 112 2.37 -3.89 -8.44
CA ASN A 112 3.46 -3.23 -7.70
C ASN A 112 3.20 -3.30 -6.19
N LEU A 113 4.20 -2.93 -5.39
CA LEU A 113 4.14 -2.97 -3.93
C LEU A 113 3.55 -1.68 -3.34
N ILE A 114 2.71 -1.80 -2.31
CA ILE A 114 2.40 -0.72 -1.36
C ILE A 114 3.10 -0.98 -0.02
N CYS A 115 2.98 -2.19 0.52
CA CYS A 115 3.60 -2.56 1.79
C CYS A 115 4.07 -4.02 1.74
N GLY A 116 5.39 -4.21 1.86
CA GLY A 116 6.03 -5.52 1.92
C GLY A 116 6.29 -6.01 3.34
N GLU A 117 6.30 -5.09 4.31
CA GLU A 117 6.62 -5.38 5.70
C GLU A 117 5.54 -6.21 6.40
N VAL A 118 5.98 -7.12 7.27
CA VAL A 118 5.11 -7.98 8.08
C VAL A 118 5.73 -8.09 9.48
N PRO A 119 5.59 -7.05 10.33
CA PRO A 119 6.11 -7.11 11.69
C PRO A 119 5.48 -8.28 12.47
N PRO A 120 6.16 -8.82 13.49
CA PRO A 120 5.60 -9.84 14.35
C PRO A 120 4.28 -9.40 14.97
N MET A 121 3.32 -10.31 15.05
CA MET A 121 2.10 -10.07 15.81
C MET A 121 2.41 -10.18 17.30
N ARG A 122 2.27 -9.08 18.06
CA ARG A 122 2.69 -9.01 19.46
C ARG A 122 1.68 -9.69 20.40
N TYR A 123 0.40 -9.61 20.05
CA TYR A 123 -0.68 -10.14 20.89
C TYR A 123 -1.46 -11.24 20.16
N GLY A 124 -1.48 -12.45 20.75
CA GLY A 124 -2.35 -13.53 20.29
C GLY A 124 -3.84 -13.15 20.39
N GLY A 125 -4.67 -13.74 19.54
CA GLY A 125 -6.11 -13.51 19.58
C GLY A 125 -6.85 -14.34 18.54
N ASN A 126 -8.10 -14.70 18.84
CA ASN A 126 -8.89 -15.54 17.95
C ASN A 126 -9.07 -14.88 16.57
N TYR A 127 -8.85 -15.65 15.51
CA TYR A 127 -8.91 -15.22 14.11
C TYR A 127 -7.98 -14.05 13.72
N LYS A 128 -7.01 -13.67 14.55
CA LYS A 128 -5.91 -12.81 14.10
C LYS A 128 -5.03 -13.57 13.10
N SER A 129 -4.52 -12.84 12.13
CA SER A 129 -3.83 -13.41 10.96
C SER A 129 -2.78 -12.42 10.50
N ARG A 130 -1.62 -12.91 10.07
CA ARG A 130 -0.45 -12.06 9.79
C ARG A 130 -0.59 -11.23 8.51
N GLY A 131 0.07 -10.07 8.46
CA GLY A 131 0.26 -9.25 7.27
C GLY A 131 -0.67 -8.03 7.14
N PRO A 132 -0.37 -7.12 6.18
CA PRO A 132 -1.19 -5.96 5.87
C PRO A 132 -2.47 -6.39 5.17
N GLN A 133 -3.63 -6.04 5.71
CA GLN A 133 -4.90 -6.61 5.27
C GLN A 133 -6.09 -5.69 5.50
N TYR A 134 -7.21 -6.02 4.86
CA TYR A 134 -8.48 -5.34 4.99
C TYR A 134 -8.44 -3.90 4.49
N VAL A 135 -7.74 -3.70 3.37
CA VAL A 135 -7.59 -2.39 2.75
C VAL A 135 -8.93 -1.73 2.43
N ARG A 136 -9.02 -0.42 2.67
CA ARG A 136 -10.15 0.42 2.34
C ARG A 136 -9.71 1.86 2.08
N GLY A 137 -10.19 2.45 0.99
CA GLY A 137 -10.01 3.88 0.68
C GLY A 137 -11.29 4.68 0.86
N ILE A 138 -11.34 5.84 0.20
CA ILE A 138 -12.42 6.81 0.30
C ILE A 138 -13.44 6.54 -0.81
N GLN A 139 -14.70 6.31 -0.44
CA GLN A 139 -15.79 6.11 -1.40
C GLN A 139 -16.05 7.39 -2.20
N GLU A 140 -16.42 7.25 -3.48
CA GLU A 140 -16.85 8.37 -4.30
C GLU A 140 -17.97 9.17 -3.61
N GLY A 141 -17.83 10.50 -3.63
CA GLY A 141 -18.73 11.42 -2.93
C GLY A 141 -18.33 11.72 -1.47
N ASN A 142 -17.42 10.94 -0.87
CA ASN A 142 -16.98 11.17 0.52
C ASN A 142 -15.71 12.02 0.64
N GLY A 143 -15.45 12.83 -0.39
CA GLY A 143 -14.34 13.79 -0.43
C GLY A 143 -13.13 13.29 -1.21
N ILE A 144 -12.33 14.25 -1.65
CA ILE A 144 -11.03 14.04 -2.30
C ILE A 144 -9.98 14.65 -1.36
N PRO A 145 -8.92 13.91 -0.98
CA PRO A 145 -7.80 14.47 -0.22
C PRO A 145 -7.23 15.73 -0.87
N LYS A 146 -6.80 16.71 -0.07
CA LYS A 146 -6.35 18.02 -0.58
C LYS A 146 -5.12 17.93 -1.49
N ASP A 147 -4.26 16.93 -1.27
CA ASP A 147 -3.08 16.67 -2.11
C ASP A 147 -3.43 15.95 -3.42
N SER A 148 -4.69 15.56 -3.60
CA SER A 148 -5.19 14.79 -4.74
C SER A 148 -4.52 13.41 -4.90
N ASP A 149 -3.82 12.93 -3.89
CA ASP A 149 -3.16 11.63 -3.92
C ASP A 149 -4.13 10.52 -3.45
N MET A 150 -3.75 9.26 -3.69
CA MET A 150 -4.52 8.12 -3.20
C MET A 150 -4.13 7.82 -1.75
N TRP A 151 -5.14 7.67 -0.90
CA TRP A 151 -4.98 7.30 0.51
C TRP A 151 -5.79 6.05 0.82
N VAL A 152 -5.12 5.04 1.38
CA VAL A 152 -5.78 3.79 1.78
C VAL A 152 -5.43 3.44 3.22
N SER A 153 -6.44 3.01 3.98
CA SER A 153 -6.28 2.46 5.32
C SER A 153 -6.22 0.93 5.26
N TYR A 154 -5.49 0.32 6.18
CA TYR A 154 -5.46 -1.13 6.37
C TYR A 154 -5.04 -1.46 7.80
N SER A 155 -5.22 -2.71 8.21
CA SER A 155 -4.66 -3.21 9.46
C SER A 155 -3.43 -4.07 9.19
N MET A 156 -2.45 -4.03 10.07
CA MET A 156 -1.34 -4.98 10.11
C MET A 156 -1.64 -6.00 11.20
N ASN A 157 -1.63 -7.30 10.87
CA ASN A 157 -1.90 -8.41 11.81
C ASN A 157 -3.28 -8.38 12.51
N LYS A 158 -4.20 -7.50 12.07
CA LYS A 158 -5.41 -7.10 12.83
C LYS A 158 -5.07 -6.58 14.24
N GLU A 159 -3.98 -5.82 14.34
CA GLU A 159 -3.44 -5.31 15.59
C GLU A 159 -3.13 -3.83 15.46
N ASP A 160 -2.25 -3.49 14.52
CA ASP A 160 -1.89 -2.09 14.23
C ASP A 160 -2.72 -1.54 13.08
N ILE A 161 -3.09 -0.27 13.17
CA ILE A 161 -3.84 0.42 12.11
C ILE A 161 -2.89 1.33 11.35
N TRP A 162 -2.90 1.15 10.03
CA TRP A 162 -2.00 1.80 9.11
C TRP A 162 -2.77 2.58 8.05
N VAL A 163 -2.07 3.57 7.50
CA VAL A 163 -2.51 4.33 6.33
C VAL A 163 -1.32 4.40 5.37
N ALA A 164 -1.58 4.17 4.09
CA ALA A 164 -0.61 4.40 3.02
C ALA A 164 -1.06 5.58 2.15
N HIS A 165 -0.09 6.44 1.85
CA HIS A 165 -0.17 7.54 0.91
C HIS A 165 0.53 7.14 -0.38
N VAL A 166 -0.17 7.23 -1.51
CA VAL A 166 0.36 6.88 -2.83
C VAL A 166 0.19 8.08 -3.76
N PRO A 167 1.31 8.71 -4.19
CA PRO A 167 1.27 9.85 -5.09
C PRO A 167 0.53 9.56 -6.41
N VAL A 168 -0.25 10.53 -6.89
CA VAL A 168 -0.98 10.46 -8.16
C VAL A 168 -0.47 11.58 -9.10
N PRO A 169 -0.10 11.30 -10.36
CA PRO A 169 -0.13 9.99 -11.03
C PRO A 169 0.82 8.95 -10.43
N VAL A 170 0.36 7.71 -10.33
CA VAL A 170 1.15 6.61 -9.77
C VAL A 170 2.30 6.26 -10.71
N LYS A 171 3.54 6.46 -10.24
CA LYS A 171 4.75 6.13 -11.01
C LYS A 171 5.31 4.78 -10.59
N THR A 172 5.41 3.86 -11.54
CA THR A 172 6.01 2.53 -11.31
C THR A 172 7.51 2.50 -11.59
N VAL A 173 8.03 3.49 -12.30
CA VAL A 173 9.44 3.64 -12.67
C VAL A 173 9.97 5.00 -12.24
N ALA A 174 11.23 5.05 -11.80
CA ALA A 174 11.94 6.29 -11.59
C ALA A 174 12.60 6.73 -12.90
N THR A 175 12.39 7.98 -13.30
CA THR A 175 12.89 8.54 -14.57
C THR A 175 14.16 9.37 -14.40
N ALA A 176 14.60 9.60 -13.16
CA ALA A 176 15.81 10.37 -12.84
C ALA A 176 16.50 9.77 -11.61
N HIS A 177 17.83 9.85 -11.60
CA HIS A 177 18.65 9.49 -10.45
C HIS A 177 18.38 10.42 -9.25
N ALA A 178 18.84 10.02 -8.07
CA ALA A 178 18.76 10.85 -6.88
C ALA A 178 19.75 12.01 -6.96
N ASP A 179 19.27 13.20 -6.64
CA ASP A 179 20.02 14.44 -6.43
C ASP A 179 19.21 15.25 -5.42
N ASP A 180 19.07 14.66 -4.23
CA ASP A 180 18.06 15.06 -3.25
C ASP A 180 18.71 15.95 -2.18
N ASP A 181 18.15 17.13 -1.95
CA ASP A 181 18.51 18.04 -0.85
C ASP A 181 17.33 18.12 0.13
N PHE A 182 17.47 17.45 1.29
CA PHE A 182 16.39 17.36 2.27
C PHE A 182 16.01 18.71 2.89
N ALA A 183 16.90 19.71 2.87
CA ALA A 183 16.62 21.04 3.41
C ALA A 183 15.53 21.79 2.62
N GLN A 184 15.21 21.34 1.41
CA GLN A 184 14.16 21.93 0.56
C GLN A 184 12.74 21.47 0.94
N TYR A 185 12.60 20.46 1.80
CA TYR A 185 11.32 19.85 2.13
C TYR A 185 10.87 20.24 3.53
N GLN A 186 9.58 20.57 3.69
CA GLN A 186 9.01 20.96 4.98
C GLN A 186 8.31 19.79 5.69
N LYS A 187 7.81 18.81 4.94
CA LYS A 187 7.07 17.65 5.45
C LYS A 187 7.37 16.42 4.61
N LEU A 188 7.30 15.24 5.23
CA LEU A 188 7.58 13.95 4.55
C LEU A 188 6.70 13.72 3.32
N GLY A 189 5.45 14.19 3.34
CA GLY A 189 4.52 14.06 2.20
C GLY A 189 4.97 14.78 0.93
N ASP A 190 5.98 15.65 1.00
CA ASP A 190 6.60 16.31 -0.15
C ASP A 190 7.70 15.46 -0.80
N LEU A 191 8.21 14.43 -0.12
CA LEU A 191 9.23 13.49 -0.62
C LEU A 191 8.62 12.46 -1.58
N LYS A 192 8.04 12.92 -2.71
CA LYS A 192 7.30 12.08 -3.67
C LYS A 192 8.13 11.00 -4.36
N THR A 193 9.46 11.05 -4.25
CA THR A 193 10.42 10.11 -4.84
C THR A 193 10.99 9.11 -3.84
N TRP A 194 10.62 9.23 -2.55
CA TRP A 194 11.01 8.33 -1.48
C TRP A 194 9.83 7.49 -1.03
N ASN A 195 10.07 6.19 -0.84
CA ASN A 195 9.12 5.30 -0.19
C ASN A 195 9.49 5.25 1.29
N ILE A 196 8.51 5.43 2.17
CA ILE A 196 8.74 5.63 3.61
C ILE A 196 7.87 4.65 4.38
N TYR A 197 8.51 3.84 5.22
CA TYR A 197 7.89 2.98 6.20
C TYR A 197 8.23 3.52 7.59
N SER A 198 7.24 4.01 8.32
CA SER A 198 7.42 4.80 9.55
C SER A 198 6.46 4.33 10.64
N PRO A 199 6.77 3.22 11.34
CA PRO A 199 6.06 2.83 12.57
C PRO A 199 6.04 3.96 13.61
N LEU A 200 5.09 3.92 14.55
CA LEU A 200 4.99 4.95 15.60
C LEU A 200 6.22 4.98 16.52
N MET A 201 6.76 3.80 16.86
CA MET A 201 7.97 3.64 17.70
C MET A 201 9.25 3.54 16.87
N ALA A 202 9.17 3.58 15.55
CA ALA A 202 10.32 3.70 14.67
C ALA A 202 10.08 4.78 13.60
N PRO A 203 9.89 6.05 14.01
CA PRO A 203 9.43 7.07 13.09
C PRO A 203 10.54 7.56 12.15
N VAL A 204 10.14 7.88 10.92
CA VAL A 204 10.92 8.66 9.97
C VAL A 204 10.50 10.13 10.10
N SER A 205 11.44 11.07 10.02
CA SER A 205 11.14 12.52 10.05
C SER A 205 12.15 13.35 9.25
N LEU A 206 11.82 14.61 8.98
CA LEU A 206 12.75 15.59 8.43
C LEU A 206 13.29 16.47 9.56
N ARG A 207 14.61 16.66 9.59
CA ARG A 207 15.29 17.53 10.54
C ARG A 207 16.38 18.32 9.84
N GLN A 208 16.07 19.58 9.49
CA GLN A 208 16.95 20.43 8.70
C GLN A 208 17.33 19.71 7.39
N GLU A 209 18.63 19.50 7.14
CA GLU A 209 19.16 18.78 5.99
C GLU A 209 19.14 17.24 6.11
N TRP A 210 18.54 16.67 7.17
CA TRP A 210 18.55 15.23 7.43
C TRP A 210 17.18 14.58 7.27
N LEU A 211 17.17 13.43 6.57
CA LEU A 211 16.13 12.42 6.70
C LEU A 211 16.47 11.54 7.90
N GLU A 212 15.79 11.77 9.02
CA GLU A 212 16.08 11.14 10.31
C GLU A 212 15.25 9.86 10.47
N LEU A 213 15.93 8.75 10.77
CA LEU A 213 15.33 7.47 11.14
C LEU A 213 15.57 7.24 12.64
N LYS A 214 14.50 7.10 13.42
CA LYS A 214 14.55 6.72 14.84
C LYS A 214 13.98 5.33 15.01
N ASP A 215 14.46 4.62 16.02
CA ASP A 215 13.99 3.30 16.33
C ASP A 215 14.10 2.99 17.83
N GLU A 216 12.95 2.86 18.47
CA GLU A 216 12.78 2.32 19.82
C GLU A 216 11.84 1.10 19.83
N ASP A 217 11.46 0.58 18.64
CA ASP A 217 10.52 -0.53 18.50
C ASP A 217 11.27 -1.88 18.58
N PRO A 218 10.98 -2.74 19.58
CA PRO A 218 11.60 -4.06 19.64
C PRO A 218 11.05 -5.06 18.60
N PHE A 219 9.99 -4.70 17.85
CA PHE A 219 9.29 -5.57 16.92
C PHE A 219 9.21 -5.02 15.49
N ASP A 220 9.68 -3.82 15.24
CA ASP A 220 9.62 -3.18 13.93
C ASP A 220 10.83 -2.30 13.68
N TYR A 221 10.86 -1.58 12.56
CA TYR A 221 11.97 -0.68 12.23
C TYR A 221 11.55 0.44 11.29
N ALA A 222 12.32 1.53 11.28
CA ALA A 222 12.21 2.58 10.30
C ALA A 222 12.85 2.13 8.98
N CYS A 223 12.20 2.35 7.84
CA CYS A 223 12.78 2.04 6.53
C CYS A 223 12.43 3.13 5.51
N VAL A 224 13.42 3.49 4.69
CA VAL A 224 13.24 4.40 3.56
C VAL A 224 13.90 3.81 2.31
N GLU A 225 13.20 3.87 1.18
CA GLU A 225 13.70 3.37 -0.10
C GLU A 225 13.64 4.45 -1.17
N ARG A 226 14.79 4.73 -1.79
CA ARG A 226 14.89 5.65 -2.92
C ARG A 226 14.94 4.86 -4.23
N LYS A 227 13.81 4.80 -4.93
CA LYS A 227 13.76 4.18 -6.27
C LYS A 227 14.49 5.06 -7.29
N ILE A 228 15.38 4.47 -8.08
CA ILE A 228 16.18 5.14 -9.13
C ILE A 228 16.07 4.37 -10.47
N PRO A 229 16.49 4.95 -11.61
CA PRO A 229 16.56 4.23 -12.87
C PRO A 229 17.43 2.96 -12.74
N SER A 230 16.97 1.85 -13.32
CA SER A 230 17.75 0.61 -13.35
C SER A 230 19.10 0.84 -14.02
N SER A 231 20.17 0.42 -13.34
CA SER A 231 21.54 0.80 -13.70
C SER A 231 22.47 -0.41 -13.56
N SER A 232 23.25 -0.71 -14.61
CA SER A 232 24.33 -1.71 -14.55
C SER A 232 25.59 -1.18 -13.88
N TYR A 233 25.77 0.14 -13.87
CA TYR A 233 26.82 0.84 -13.13
C TYR A 233 26.17 1.97 -12.34
N LEU A 234 26.37 1.98 -11.03
CA LEU A 234 25.78 2.95 -10.11
C LEU A 234 26.88 3.56 -9.23
N LYS A 235 26.93 4.89 -9.19
CA LYS A 235 27.61 5.63 -8.13
C LYS A 235 26.55 6.19 -7.19
N ALA A 236 26.65 5.83 -5.92
CA ALA A 236 25.80 6.36 -4.86
C ALA A 236 26.67 7.09 -3.84
N SER A 237 26.22 8.26 -3.39
CA SER A 237 26.86 9.07 -2.36
C SER A 237 25.80 9.73 -1.50
N PHE A 238 26.01 9.70 -0.20
CA PHE A 238 25.15 10.32 0.81
C PHE A 238 25.97 10.48 2.08
N ASP A 239 25.62 11.49 2.88
CA ASP A 239 26.17 11.65 4.22
C ASP A 239 25.35 10.81 5.20
N VAL A 240 26.02 10.21 6.18
CA VAL A 240 25.38 9.41 7.23
C VAL A 240 25.92 9.82 8.59
N GLN A 241 25.01 10.08 9.53
CA GLN A 241 25.34 10.38 10.91
C GLN A 241 24.56 9.46 11.85
N ALA A 242 25.29 8.68 12.65
CA ALA A 242 24.70 7.92 13.75
C ALA A 242 24.76 8.75 15.04
N ALA A 243 23.62 8.89 15.73
CA ALA A 243 23.56 9.59 17.02
C ALA A 243 24.20 8.80 18.18
N GLN A 244 24.54 7.53 17.93
CA GLN A 244 25.14 6.61 18.89
C GLN A 244 26.05 5.62 18.13
N THR A 245 26.73 4.72 18.85
CA THR A 245 27.55 3.65 18.25
C THR A 245 27.51 2.34 19.05
N ARG A 246 26.55 2.21 19.98
CA ARG A 246 26.57 1.15 21.01
C ARG A 246 25.31 0.27 21.06
N ASN A 247 24.33 0.54 20.22
CA ASN A 247 23.07 -0.21 20.12
C ASN A 247 22.48 -0.08 18.72
N GLY A 248 21.38 -0.77 18.42
CA GLY A 248 20.72 -0.71 17.11
C GLY A 248 21.58 -1.24 15.94
N SER A 249 20.99 -1.18 14.74
CA SER A 249 21.70 -1.44 13.48
C SER A 249 21.02 -0.63 12.36
N LEU A 250 21.83 -0.06 11.47
CA LEU A 250 21.35 0.51 10.22
C LEU A 250 21.90 -0.33 9.07
N GLN A 251 21.01 -0.85 8.24
CA GLN A 251 21.35 -1.59 7.03
C GLN A 251 21.04 -0.73 5.80
N ILE A 252 22.01 -0.63 4.90
CA ILE A 252 21.90 0.10 3.63
C ILE A 252 22.12 -0.90 2.51
N GLU A 253 21.12 -1.05 1.65
CA GLU A 253 21.10 -2.07 0.59
C GLU A 253 20.91 -1.45 -0.79
N PHE A 254 21.44 -2.14 -1.80
CA PHE A 254 21.22 -1.83 -3.21
C PHE A 254 20.47 -3.01 -3.85
N LEU A 255 19.22 -2.79 -4.20
CA LEU A 255 18.28 -3.84 -4.61
C LEU A 255 18.04 -3.82 -6.12
N ASP A 256 17.80 -5.00 -6.70
CA ASP A 256 17.19 -5.12 -8.04
C ASP A 256 15.65 -5.05 -7.96
N GLU A 257 14.98 -5.17 -9.12
CA GLU A 257 13.51 -5.13 -9.21
C GLU A 257 12.80 -6.30 -8.49
N LYS A 258 13.53 -7.35 -8.12
CA LYS A 258 13.03 -8.53 -7.40
C LYS A 258 13.30 -8.43 -5.90
N GLY A 259 13.88 -7.32 -5.42
CA GLY A 259 14.27 -7.13 -4.02
C GLY A 259 15.56 -7.88 -3.64
N ILE A 260 16.38 -8.29 -4.62
CA ILE A 260 17.65 -8.96 -4.35
C ILE A 260 18.71 -7.90 -4.07
N ALA A 261 19.25 -7.92 -2.85
CA ALA A 261 20.38 -7.07 -2.47
C ALA A 261 21.68 -7.57 -3.10
N CYS A 262 22.35 -6.73 -3.90
CA CYS A 262 23.67 -7.06 -4.44
C CYS A 262 24.79 -6.88 -3.41
N THR A 263 24.61 -5.96 -2.46
CA THR A 263 25.48 -5.75 -1.29
C THR A 263 24.69 -5.07 -0.17
N ARG A 264 25.20 -5.19 1.06
CA ARG A 264 24.64 -4.53 2.25
C ARG A 264 25.78 -3.90 3.06
N ILE A 265 25.64 -2.62 3.36
CA ILE A 265 26.48 -1.91 4.33
C ILE A 265 25.74 -1.90 5.66
N GLU A 266 26.44 -2.15 6.76
CA GLU A 266 25.85 -2.16 8.10
C GLU A 266 26.64 -1.25 9.05
N LEU A 267 25.94 -0.32 9.70
CA LEU A 267 26.41 0.36 10.91
C LEU A 267 25.84 -0.41 12.09
N ASN A 268 26.67 -1.14 12.83
CA ASN A 268 26.18 -2.11 13.80
C ASN A 268 26.37 -1.66 15.26
N LYS A 269 25.75 -2.42 16.18
CA LYS A 269 25.79 -2.17 17.64
C LYS A 269 27.18 -2.24 18.27
N GLU A 270 28.17 -2.79 17.57
CA GLU A 270 29.57 -2.80 18.04
C GLU A 270 30.34 -1.53 17.62
N GLY A 271 29.67 -0.56 17.00
CA GLY A 271 30.28 0.69 16.55
C GLY A 271 31.13 0.53 15.30
N MET A 272 30.86 -0.50 14.50
CA MET A 272 31.59 -0.81 13.28
C MET A 272 30.74 -0.57 12.04
N ILE A 273 31.40 -0.10 10.97
CA ILE A 273 30.87 -0.13 9.62
C ILE A 273 31.40 -1.39 8.93
N ARG A 274 30.51 -2.23 8.41
CA ARG A 274 30.86 -3.48 7.72
C ARG A 274 30.13 -3.58 6.39
N VAL A 275 30.70 -4.35 5.48
CA VAL A 275 30.10 -4.65 4.18
C VAL A 275 29.91 -6.15 4.06
N LYS A 276 28.70 -6.59 3.75
CA LYS A 276 28.36 -7.98 3.52
C LYS A 276 28.60 -8.34 2.06
N ASN A 277 29.57 -9.23 1.83
CA ASN A 277 29.94 -9.72 0.50
C ASN A 277 29.64 -11.22 0.31
N GLY A 278 28.97 -11.85 1.27
CA GLY A 278 28.62 -13.27 1.24
C GLY A 278 28.34 -13.80 2.64
N ALA A 279 28.87 -14.97 2.97
CA ALA A 279 28.74 -15.58 4.31
C ALA A 279 29.54 -14.86 5.41
N ARG A 280 30.44 -13.94 5.05
CA ARG A 280 31.31 -13.18 5.95
C ARG A 280 31.12 -11.69 5.76
#